data_AF-A0A6I6F3B9-F1
#
_entry.id   AF-A0A6I6F3B9-F1
#
_cell.length_a   1.000
_cell.length_b   1.000
_cell.length_c   1.000
_cell.angle_alpha   90.00
_cell.angle_beta   90.00
_cell.angle_gamma   90.00
#
_symmetry.space_group_name_H-M   'P 1'
#
loop_
_entity.id
_entity.type
_entity.pdbx_description
1 polymer ?
#
loop_
_entity_poly.entity_id
_entity_poly.type
_entity_poly.pdbx_seq_one_letter_code
_entity_poly.pdbx_strand_id
1 'polypeptide(L)'
;MNIMTLIVIAMIGEAVWETLKMLWQRKQKFNFDRIGALIISLVLSFSTGLDMLALVGIPTKIPYVGVALTGILISRGSNFMHDIIASISNVYQNTKCGVPREESIKKPGDSK
;
A
#
# COMPACT_ATOMS: atom_id res chain seq x y z
N MET A 1 1.60 -18.00 -9.62
CA MET A 1 1.27 -16.66 -9.10
C MET A 1 0.42 -16.86 -7.86
N ASN A 2 0.86 -16.40 -6.69
CA ASN A 2 0.16 -16.64 -5.43
C ASN A 2 -1.05 -15.69 -5.31
N ILE A 3 -2.11 -16.13 -4.61
CA ILE A 3 -3.31 -15.29 -4.40
C ILE A 3 -2.96 -13.97 -3.70
N MET A 4 -1.97 -13.99 -2.82
CA MET A 4 -1.44 -12.81 -2.15
C MET A 4 -0.83 -11.80 -3.15
N THR A 5 -0.09 -12.28 -4.13
CA THR A 5 0.49 -11.43 -5.20
C THR A 5 -0.63 -10.75 -5.99
N LEU A 6 -1.69 -11.49 -6.32
CA LEU A 6 -2.84 -10.96 -7.05
C LEU A 6 -3.56 -9.87 -6.27
N ILE A 7 -3.77 -10.07 -4.96
CA ILE A 7 -4.37 -9.07 -4.06
C ILE A 7 -3.50 -7.81 -3.97
N VAL A 8 -2.18 -7.95 -3.83
CA VAL A 8 -1.24 -6.82 -3.80
C VAL A 8 -1.30 -6.01 -5.10
N ILE A 9 -1.32 -6.68 -6.26
CA ILE A 9 -1.42 -6.01 -7.56
C ILE A 9 -2.75 -5.27 -7.71
N ALA A 10 -3.85 -5.89 -7.29
CA ALA A 10 -5.17 -5.24 -7.33
C ALA A 10 -5.20 -3.97 -6.48
N MET A 11 -4.64 -4.02 -5.26
CA MET A 11 -4.52 -2.84 -4.39
C MET A 11 -3.65 -1.75 -5.00
N ILE A 12 -2.52 -2.13 -5.60
CA ILE A 12 -1.63 -1.19 -6.29
C ILE A 12 -2.34 -0.54 -7.47
N GLY A 13 -3.04 -1.32 -8.29
CA GLY A 13 -3.81 -0.82 -9.44
C GLY A 13 -4.88 0.18 -9.05
N GLU A 14 -5.63 -0.10 -7.97
CA GLU A 14 -6.63 0.83 -7.43
C GLU A 14 -5.98 2.12 -6.92
N ALA A 15 -4.85 2.01 -6.22
CA ALA A 15 -4.11 3.17 -5.72
C ALA A 15 -3.60 4.07 -6.86
N VAL A 16 -3.12 3.48 -7.96
CA VAL A 16 -2.72 4.21 -9.16
C VAL A 16 -3.93 4.89 -9.80
N TRP A 17 -5.03 4.17 -9.99
CA TRP A 17 -6.24 4.69 -10.62
C TRP A 17 -6.86 5.86 -9.83
N GLU A 18 -6.92 5.75 -8.51
CA GLU A 18 -7.35 6.84 -7.62
C GLU A 18 -6.41 8.06 -7.72
N THR A 19 -5.10 7.84 -7.78
CA THR A 19 -4.12 8.92 -7.95
C THR A 19 -4.34 9.66 -9.27
N LEU A 20 -4.60 8.92 -10.35
CA LEU A 20 -4.86 9.50 -11.66
C LEU A 20 -6.20 10.27 -11.71
N LYS A 21 -7.26 9.72 -11.08
CA LYS A 21 -8.56 10.41 -10.94
C LYS A 21 -8.43 11.74 -10.20
N MET A 22 -7.61 11.77 -9.13
CA MET A 22 -7.35 12.99 -8.37
C MET A 22 -6.63 14.07 -9.18
N LEU A 23 -5.83 13.70 -10.19
CA LEU A 23 -5.20 14.66 -11.11
C LEU A 23 -6.18 15.20 -12.16
N TRP A 24 -7.18 14.40 -12.56
CA TRP A 24 -8.15 14.77 -13.62
C TRP A 24 -9.37 15.55 -13.11
N GLN A 25 -9.73 15.45 -11.83
CA GLN A 25 -10.87 16.19 -11.26
C GLN A 25 -10.61 17.70 -11.22
N ARG A 26 -10.95 18.37 -12.32
CA ARG A 26 -10.78 19.82 -12.58
C ARG A 26 -11.64 20.76 -11.71
N LYS A 27 -12.47 20.29 -10.77
CA LYS A 27 -13.62 21.09 -10.30
C LYS A 27 -13.45 21.93 -9.03
N GLN A 28 -12.39 21.80 -8.23
CA GLN A 28 -12.15 22.78 -7.15
C GLN A 28 -10.69 22.71 -6.66
N LYS A 29 -9.90 23.76 -6.97
CA LYS A 29 -8.49 23.96 -6.63
C LYS A 29 -7.52 22.94 -7.26
N PHE A 30 -6.92 23.33 -8.39
CA PHE A 30 -5.69 22.71 -8.87
C PHE A 30 -4.65 22.74 -7.75
N ASN A 31 -4.36 21.57 -7.16
CA ASN A 31 -3.41 21.47 -6.08
C ASN A 31 -2.03 21.23 -6.71
N PHE A 32 -1.36 22.33 -7.08
CA PHE A 32 -0.03 22.31 -7.71
C PHE A 32 0.97 21.47 -6.90
N ASP A 33 0.81 21.41 -5.58
CA ASP A 33 1.58 20.54 -4.69
C ASP A 33 1.52 19.05 -5.07
N ARG A 34 0.37 18.55 -5.51
CA ARG A 34 0.20 17.13 -5.90
C ARG A 34 0.87 16.83 -7.23
N ILE A 35 0.79 17.76 -8.18
CA ILE A 35 1.47 17.65 -9.48
C ILE A 35 2.97 17.75 -9.27
N GLY A 36 3.44 18.66 -8.41
CA GLY A 36 4.84 18.78 -8.03
C GLY A 36 5.36 17.49 -7.40
N ALA A 37 4.62 16.91 -6.46
CA ALA A 37 4.96 15.62 -5.86
C ALA A 37 5.03 14.48 -6.90
N LEU A 38 4.11 14.44 -7.85
CA LEU A 38 4.09 13.46 -8.95
C LEU A 38 5.32 13.61 -9.86
N ILE A 39 5.68 14.83 -10.23
CA ILE A 39 6.84 15.07 -11.08
C ILE A 39 8.12 14.68 -10.34
N ILE A 40 8.27 15.09 -9.08
CA ILE A 40 9.44 14.73 -8.26
C ILE A 40 9.54 13.22 -8.08
N SER A 41 8.43 12.54 -7.81
CA SER A 41 8.43 11.09 -7.60
C SER A 41 8.70 10.31 -8.89
N LEU A 42 8.24 10.77 -10.05
CA LEU A 42 8.66 10.22 -11.34
C LEU A 42 10.16 10.42 -11.55
N VAL A 43 10.69 11.63 -11.37
CA VAL A 43 12.14 11.87 -11.52
C VAL A 43 12.94 10.94 -10.58
N LEU A 44 12.47 10.76 -9.34
CA LEU A 44 13.10 9.87 -8.39
C LEU A 44 13.06 8.40 -8.85
N SER A 45 11.90 7.91 -9.32
CA SER A 45 11.76 6.51 -9.75
C SER A 45 12.60 6.23 -11.00
N PHE A 46 12.62 7.14 -11.97
CA PHE A 46 13.47 7.04 -13.16
C PHE A 46 14.96 7.15 -12.83
N SER A 47 15.35 8.01 -11.88
CA SER A 47 16.74 8.16 -11.46
C SER A 47 17.26 6.95 -10.66
N THR A 48 16.38 6.26 -9.93
CA THR A 48 16.74 5.09 -9.10
C THR A 48 16.55 3.76 -9.82
N GLY A 49 15.83 3.74 -10.95
CA GLY A 49 15.42 2.51 -11.62
C GLY A 49 14.46 1.66 -10.79
N LEU A 50 13.73 2.28 -9.84
CA LEU A 50 12.80 1.58 -8.96
C LEU A 50 11.59 1.06 -9.75
N ASP A 51 11.43 -0.26 -9.77
CA ASP A 51 10.27 -0.95 -10.33
C ASP A 51 9.59 -1.83 -9.26
N MET A 52 8.50 -1.33 -8.69
CA MET A 52 7.68 -2.08 -7.73
C MET A 52 7.03 -3.33 -8.34
N LEU A 53 6.69 -3.33 -9.63
CA LEU A 53 6.09 -4.50 -10.29
C LEU A 53 7.10 -5.64 -10.39
N ALA A 54 8.34 -5.30 -10.76
CA ALA A 54 9.45 -6.25 -10.72
C ALA A 54 9.68 -6.79 -9.28
N LEU A 55 9.57 -5.93 -8.27
CA LEU A 55 9.71 -6.30 -6.86
C LEU A 55 8.63 -7.30 -6.38
N VAL A 56 7.41 -7.18 -6.91
CA VAL A 56 6.28 -8.09 -6.61
C VAL A 56 6.35 -9.39 -7.43
N GLY A 57 7.38 -9.54 -8.28
CA GLY A 57 7.63 -10.75 -9.07
C GLY A 57 6.89 -10.78 -10.41
N ILE A 58 6.44 -9.61 -10.90
CA ILE A 58 5.94 -9.46 -12.27
C ILE A 58 7.01 -8.74 -13.08
N PRO A 59 7.82 -9.47 -13.88
CA PRO A 59 8.71 -8.82 -14.83
C PRO A 59 7.84 -8.11 -15.88
N THR A 60 7.76 -6.79 -15.78
CA THR A 60 7.06 -5.95 -16.73
C THR A 60 7.73 -6.10 -18.10
N LYS A 61 6.99 -6.50 -19.15
CA LYS A 61 7.53 -6.59 -20.52
C LYS A 61 8.08 -5.26 -21.04
N ILE A 62 7.65 -4.15 -20.46
CA ILE A 62 8.11 -2.79 -20.75
C ILE A 62 8.63 -2.19 -19.43
N PRO A 63 9.95 -2.13 -19.19
CA PRO A 63 10.53 -1.70 -17.92
C PRO A 63 10.16 -0.25 -17.56
N TYR A 64 9.96 0.61 -18.56
CA TYR A 64 9.56 1.99 -18.36
C TYR A 64 8.17 2.16 -17.74
N VAL A 65 7.26 1.22 -17.98
CA VAL A 65 5.90 1.27 -17.42
C VAL A 65 5.94 0.97 -15.92
N GLY A 66 6.75 0.00 -15.49
CA GLY A 66 6.92 -0.34 -14.08
C GLY A 66 7.50 0.81 -13.27
N VAL A 67 8.52 1.48 -13.83
CA VAL A 67 9.17 2.64 -13.22
C VAL A 67 8.22 3.86 -13.12
N ALA A 68 7.43 4.12 -14.17
CA ALA A 68 6.45 5.21 -14.16
C ALA A 68 5.32 4.97 -13.14
N LEU A 69 4.78 3.74 -13.09
CA LEU A 69 3.76 3.35 -12.12
C LEU A 69 4.27 3.49 -10.68
N THR A 70 5.52 3.08 -10.45
CA THR A 70 6.19 3.24 -9.16
C THR A 70 6.30 4.71 -8.75
N GLY A 71 6.64 5.59 -9.70
CA GLY A 71 6.64 7.04 -9.48
C GLY A 71 5.27 7.58 -9.08
N ILE A 72 4.19 7.13 -9.73
CA ILE A 72 2.82 7.53 -9.40
C ILE A 72 2.41 7.05 -8.00
N LEU A 73 2.76 5.81 -7.64
CA LEU A 73 2.51 5.26 -6.29
C LEU A 73 3.24 6.05 -5.20
N ILE A 74 4.52 6.35 -5.42
CA ILE A 74 5.33 7.13 -4.48
C ILE A 74 4.74 8.54 -4.31
N SER A 75 4.12 9.12 -5.34
CA SER A 75 3.52 10.46 -5.25
C SER A 75 2.36 10.57 -4.27
N ARG A 76 1.69 9.45 -3.91
CA ARG A 76 0.67 9.48 -2.83
C ARG A 76 1.30 9.68 -1.45
N GLY A 77 2.59 9.40 -1.30
CA GLY A 77 3.37 9.63 -0.09
C GLY A 77 2.79 8.94 1.14
N SER A 78 2.73 9.68 2.25
CA SER A 78 2.31 9.20 3.57
C SER A 78 0.88 8.66 3.61
N ASN A 79 -0.02 9.12 2.73
CA ASN A 79 -1.39 8.63 2.68
C ASN A 79 -1.43 7.15 2.24
N PHE A 80 -0.65 6.79 1.22
CA PHE A 80 -0.55 5.40 0.77
C PHE A 80 0.16 4.50 1.78
N MET A 81 1.22 5.01 2.42
CA MET A 81 1.89 4.26 3.50
C MET A 81 0.97 4.04 4.69
N HIS A 82 0.18 5.03 5.07
CA HIS A 82 -0.82 4.88 6.12
C HIS A 82 -1.86 3.83 5.76
N ASP A 83 -2.38 3.85 4.54
CA ASP A 83 -3.37 2.88 4.05
C ASP A 83 -2.79 1.46 4.05
N ILE A 84 -1.55 1.26 3.58
CA ILE A 84 -0.88 -0.06 3.62
C ILE A 84 -0.71 -0.54 5.06
N ILE A 85 -0.18 0.30 5.95
CA ILE A 85 0.07 -0.07 7.35
C ILE A 85 -1.25 -0.39 8.05
N ALA A 86 -2.31 0.37 7.79
CA ALA A 86 -3.65 0.14 8.31
C ALA A 86 -4.22 -1.18 7.80
N SER A 87 -4.12 -1.46 6.50
CA SER A 87 -4.59 -2.73 5.91
C SER A 87 -3.85 -3.94 6.49
N ILE A 88 -2.51 -3.88 6.59
CA ILE A 88 -1.71 -4.95 7.18
C ILE A 88 -2.07 -5.15 8.66
N SER A 89 -2.20 -4.06 9.42
CA SER A 89 -2.58 -4.12 10.83
C SER A 89 -3.97 -4.70 11.02
N ASN A 90 -4.93 -4.35 10.18
CA ASN A 90 -6.29 -4.89 10.22
C ASN A 90 -6.30 -6.39 9.91
N VAL A 91 -5.53 -6.84 8.91
CA VAL A 91 -5.39 -8.27 8.62
C VAL A 91 -4.76 -9.02 9.80
N TYR A 92 -3.72 -8.45 10.42
CA TYR A 92 -3.07 -9.02 11.61
C TYR A 92 -4.00 -9.09 12.84
N GLN A 93 -4.80 -8.04 13.09
CA GLN A 93 -5.76 -8.02 14.20
C GLN A 93 -6.92 -9.00 13.97
N ASN A 94 -7.41 -9.12 12.72
CA ASN A 94 -8.45 -10.09 12.38
C ASN A 94 -7.98 -11.55 12.51
N THR A 95 -6.68 -11.83 12.39
CA THR A 95 -6.15 -13.18 12.70
C THR A 95 -5.95 -13.41 14.20
N LYS A 96 -5.77 -12.37 15.01
CA LYS A 96 -5.64 -12.47 16.48
C LYS A 96 -6.97 -12.61 17.22
N CYS A 97 -8.10 -12.20 16.63
CA CYS A 97 -9.44 -12.44 17.18
C CYS A 97 -9.97 -13.88 16.96
N GLY A 98 -9.11 -14.83 16.59
CA GLY A 98 -9.41 -16.25 16.51
C GLY A 98 -8.78 -17.11 17.61
N VAL A 99 -8.20 -16.51 18.65
CA VAL A 99 -7.69 -17.24 19.83
C VAL A 99 -8.67 -17.03 20.99
N PRO A 100 -9.39 -18.07 21.45
CA PRO A 100 -10.12 -17.99 22.70
C PRO A 100 -9.13 -17.57 23.80
N ARG A 101 -9.47 -16.55 24.58
CA ARG A 101 -8.72 -16.27 25.82
C ARG A 101 -8.92 -17.48 26.74
N GLU A 102 -7.94 -18.37 26.74
CA GLU A 102 -7.87 -19.50 27.65
C GLU A 102 -7.74 -18.96 29.08
N GLU A 103 -8.88 -18.98 29.76
CA GLU A 103 -9.07 -19.23 31.18
C GLU A 103 -7.85 -18.98 32.07
N SER A 104 -7.81 -17.81 32.72
CA SER A 104 -6.96 -17.60 33.89
C SER A 104 -7.52 -18.40 35.06
N ILE A 105 -7.12 -19.67 35.07
CA ILE A 105 -6.83 -20.55 36.21
C ILE A 105 -7.29 -19.96 37.55
N LYS A 106 -8.43 -20.48 38.01
CA LYS A 106 -8.86 -20.50 39.41
C LYS A 106 -7.70 -21.02 40.27
N LYS A 107 -7.12 -20.17 41.13
CA LYS A 107 -6.15 -20.64 42.14
C LYS A 107 -6.85 -21.60 43.10
N PRO A 108 -6.30 -22.80 43.36
CA PRO A 108 -6.82 -23.67 44.42
C PRO A 108 -6.53 -23.01 45.77
N GLY A 109 -7.43 -23.24 46.71
CA GLY A 109 -7.57 -22.46 47.93
C GLY A 109 -6.35 -22.43 48.84
N ASP A 110 -6.33 -21.38 49.65
CA ASP A 110 -5.62 -21.37 50.92
C ASP A 110 -6.67 -21.47 52.03
N SER A 111 -6.59 -22.58 52.78
CA SER A 111 -7.38 -22.82 53.99
C SER A 111 -6.76 -22.06 55.14
N LYS A 112 -7.51 -21.15 55.77
CA LYS A 112 -7.82 -21.14 57.21
C LYS A 112 -8.67 -19.92 57.57
#